data_AF-A0A955N1S6-F1
#
_entry.id   AF-A0A955N1S6-F1
#
_cell.length_a   1.000
_cell.length_b   1.000
_cell.length_c   1.000
_cell.angle_alpha   90.00
_cell.angle_beta   90.00
_cell.angle_gamma   90.00
#
_symmetry.space_group_name_H-M   'P 1'
#
loop_
_entity.id
_entity.type
_entity.pdbx_description
1 polymer ?
#
loop_
_entity_poly.entity_id
_entity_poly.type
_entity_poly.pdbx_seq_one_letter_code
_entity_poly.pdbx_strand_id
1 'polypeptide(L)'
;MSEGELILYSTEDGAATIGLRAVDGTVWLSQREIAELFDKDVRTVNEHIRNVFAEGECDPGATIRKFRIVQTEGSRQVEREVDTYNLDVILSVGYRVRSARGTQFRRWATTVLREYLVKGFAMDDARLKQAEQWDYFDEWLARIRDIRASEKRFYQKVRDLYTTAIDYDKTS
;
A
#
# COMPACT_ATOMS: atom_id res chain seq x y z
N MET A 1 21.68 6.17 3.69
CA MET A 1 20.51 5.40 4.17
C MET A 1 19.33 5.97 3.42
N SER A 2 18.70 5.23 2.51
CA SER A 2 17.44 5.70 1.91
C SER A 2 16.41 5.78 3.03
N GLU A 3 16.07 7.00 3.45
CA GLU A 3 14.97 7.25 4.37
C GLU A 3 13.71 6.68 3.71
N GLY A 4 13.21 5.57 4.24
CA GLY A 4 12.03 4.92 3.67
C GLY A 4 10.80 5.83 3.78
N GLU A 5 9.87 5.70 2.83
CA GLU A 5 8.63 6.48 2.82
C GLU A 5 7.80 6.10 4.05
N LEU A 6 7.41 7.09 4.87
CA LEU A 6 6.59 6.86 6.06
C LEU A 6 5.11 6.84 5.66
N ILE A 7 4.49 5.65 5.57
CA ILE A 7 3.04 5.55 5.33
C ILE A 7 2.34 5.58 6.68
N LEU A 8 1.48 6.58 6.89
CA LEU A 8 0.71 6.75 8.12
C LEU A 8 -0.61 5.98 8.00
N TYR A 9 -0.75 4.88 8.75
CA TYR A 9 -2.08 4.35 9.05
C TYR A 9 -2.62 5.10 10.25
N SER A 10 -3.63 5.93 10.04
CA SER A 10 -4.38 6.62 11.11
C SER A 10 -5.67 5.86 11.38
N THR A 11 -5.88 5.47 12.64
CA THR A 11 -7.15 4.89 13.09
C THR A 11 -8.27 5.95 13.06
N GLU A 12 -9.53 5.52 12.97
CA GLU A 12 -10.70 6.42 12.97
C GLU A 12 -10.78 7.29 14.24
N ASP A 13 -10.18 6.85 15.35
CA ASP A 13 -10.08 7.58 16.62
C ASP A 13 -8.83 8.47 16.73
N GLY A 14 -7.96 8.49 15.71
CA GLY A 14 -6.71 9.27 15.69
C GLY A 14 -5.63 8.77 16.67
N ALA A 15 -5.86 7.67 17.38
CA ALA A 15 -5.01 7.24 18.49
C ALA A 15 -3.76 6.46 18.08
N ALA A 16 -3.75 5.84 16.90
CA ALA A 16 -2.58 5.17 16.36
C ALA A 16 -2.23 5.75 14.99
N THR A 17 -1.04 6.34 14.92
CA THR A 17 -0.38 6.67 13.67
C THR A 17 0.84 5.77 13.58
N ILE A 18 0.78 4.74 12.74
CA ILE A 18 1.93 3.87 12.54
C ILE A 18 2.63 4.31 11.29
N GLY A 19 3.87 4.73 11.47
CA GLY A 19 4.79 5.02 10.41
C GLY A 19 5.33 3.73 9.82
N LEU A 20 4.78 3.32 8.70
CA LEU A 20 5.26 2.17 7.95
C LEU A 20 6.45 2.61 7.11
N ARG A 21 7.60 1.95 7.23
CA ARG A 21 8.76 2.24 6.38
C ARG A 21 8.61 1.52 5.05
N ALA A 22 8.37 2.28 3.97
CA ALA A 22 8.43 1.72 2.63
C ALA A 22 9.89 1.66 2.16
N VAL A 23 10.32 0.47 1.73
CA VAL A 23 11.63 0.22 1.12
C VAL A 23 11.38 -0.63 -0.13
N ASP A 24 11.95 -0.20 -1.26
CA ASP A 24 11.82 -0.90 -2.55
C ASP A 24 10.35 -1.11 -2.99
N GLY A 25 9.48 -0.12 -2.74
CA GLY A 25 8.07 -0.15 -3.15
C GLY A 25 7.14 -1.00 -2.28
N THR A 26 7.63 -1.55 -1.16
CA THR A 26 6.79 -2.27 -0.19
C THR A 26 7.09 -1.84 1.24
N VAL A 27 6.13 -2.07 2.12
CA VAL A 27 6.27 -1.86 3.56
C VAL A 27 6.96 -3.06 4.20
N TRP A 28 7.79 -2.79 5.21
CA TRP A 28 8.40 -3.80 6.08
C TRP A 28 8.14 -3.48 7.55
N LEU A 29 7.69 -4.48 8.31
CA LEU A 29 7.50 -4.37 9.76
C LEU A 29 8.11 -5.56 10.51
N SER A 30 8.72 -5.32 11.66
CA SER A 30 9.10 -6.34 12.63
C SER A 30 7.88 -6.95 13.32
N GLN A 31 8.04 -8.11 13.97
CA GLN A 31 6.95 -8.74 14.74
C GLN A 31 6.40 -7.83 15.86
N ARG A 32 7.22 -6.92 16.39
CA ARG A 32 6.81 -5.94 17.38
C ARG A 32 5.95 -4.84 16.78
N GLU A 33 6.33 -4.29 15.63
CA GLU A 33 5.55 -3.26 14.94
C GLU A 33 4.22 -3.84 14.42
N ILE A 34 4.27 -5.02 13.79
CA ILE A 34 3.37 -6.15 13.99
C ILE A 34 2.25 -6.02 15.04
N ALA A 35 2.67 -6.38 16.24
CA ALA A 35 1.91 -6.46 17.47
C ALA A 35 1.31 -5.10 17.86
N GLU A 36 2.08 -4.02 17.73
CA GLU A 36 1.64 -2.66 17.98
C GLU A 36 0.54 -2.25 16.98
N LEU A 37 0.67 -2.54 15.69
CA LEU A 37 -0.32 -2.24 14.65
C LEU A 37 -1.68 -2.84 14.93
N PHE A 38 -1.72 -4.09 15.35
CA PHE A 38 -2.99 -4.77 15.59
C PHE A 38 -3.41 -4.82 17.06
N ASP A 39 -2.71 -4.13 17.96
CA ASP A 39 -2.95 -4.14 19.40
C ASP A 39 -3.08 -5.58 19.94
N LYS A 40 -1.98 -6.32 19.77
CA LYS A 40 -1.85 -7.70 20.21
C LYS A 40 -0.50 -7.96 20.83
N ASP A 41 -0.39 -9.07 21.56
CA ASP A 41 0.89 -9.61 21.96
C ASP A 41 1.70 -10.13 20.76
N VAL A 42 3.02 -9.92 20.83
CA VAL A 42 4.00 -10.44 19.86
C VAL A 42 3.85 -11.96 19.69
N ARG A 43 3.55 -12.69 20.77
CA ARG A 43 3.32 -14.15 20.72
C ARG A 43 2.17 -14.52 19.78
N THR A 44 1.07 -13.78 19.83
CA THR A 44 -0.11 -13.99 18.99
C THR A 44 0.19 -13.68 17.53
N VAL A 45 0.92 -12.60 17.27
CA VAL A 45 1.39 -12.27 15.92
C VAL A 45 2.32 -13.36 15.38
N ASN A 46 3.26 -13.84 16.19
CA ASN A 46 4.17 -14.92 15.80
C ASN A 46 3.42 -16.22 15.46
N GLU A 47 2.37 -16.56 16.21
CA GLU A 47 1.49 -17.68 15.88
C GLU A 47 0.81 -17.50 14.53
N HIS A 48 0.23 -16.32 14.26
CA HIS A 48 -0.39 -16.04 12.96
C HIS A 48 0.63 -16.10 11.81
N ILE A 49 1.83 -15.54 11.96
CA ILE A 49 2.88 -15.60 10.93
C ILE A 49 3.27 -17.05 10.63
N ARG A 50 3.46 -17.88 11.68
CA ARG A 50 3.76 -19.31 11.49
C ARG A 50 2.65 -20.04 10.74
N ASN A 51 1.39 -19.75 11.05
CA ASN A 51 0.25 -20.36 10.37
C ASN A 51 0.17 -19.90 8.90
N VAL A 52 0.40 -18.61 8.61
CA VAL A 52 0.43 -18.07 7.24
C VAL A 52 1.46 -18.80 6.37
N PHE A 53 2.65 -19.07 6.90
CA PHE A 53 3.66 -19.84 6.18
C PHE A 53 3.31 -21.34 6.08
N ALA A 54 2.76 -21.93 7.14
CA ALA A 54 2.34 -23.33 7.13
C ALA A 54 1.21 -23.61 6.14
N GLU A 55 0.31 -22.63 5.95
CA GLU A 55 -0.79 -22.67 4.99
C GLU A 55 -0.34 -22.35 3.55
N GLY A 56 0.92 -21.93 3.36
CA GLY A 56 1.48 -21.62 2.04
C GLY A 56 0.96 -20.32 1.42
N GLU A 57 0.36 -19.43 2.22
CA GLU A 57 -0.15 -18.13 1.73
C GLU A 57 0.98 -17.16 1.37
N CYS A 58 2.13 -17.29 2.05
CA CYS A 58 3.31 -16.49 1.81
C CYS A 58 4.54 -17.40 1.75
N ASP A 59 5.50 -17.06 0.90
CA ASP A 59 6.80 -17.74 0.87
C ASP A 59 7.79 -17.01 1.79
N PRO A 60 8.29 -17.66 2.86
CA PRO A 60 9.28 -17.07 3.76
C PRO A 60 10.52 -16.49 3.05
N GLY A 61 10.95 -17.08 1.94
CA GLY A 61 12.12 -16.64 1.18
C GLY A 61 11.94 -15.29 0.48
N ALA A 62 10.70 -14.95 0.14
CA ALA A 62 10.34 -13.70 -0.53
C ALA A 62 9.80 -12.63 0.43
N THR A 63 9.21 -13.04 1.57
CA THR A 63 8.48 -12.13 2.45
C THR A 63 9.22 -11.77 3.74
N ILE A 64 10.40 -12.34 4.01
CA ILE A 64 11.21 -12.04 5.20
C ILE A 64 12.49 -11.32 4.77
N ARG A 65 12.80 -10.21 5.44
CA ARG A 65 14.08 -9.50 5.30
C ARG A 65 14.65 -9.18 6.67
N LYS A 66 15.96 -9.39 6.82
CA LYS A 66 16.69 -8.98 8.02
C LYS A 66 17.12 -7.53 7.90
N PHE A 67 16.73 -6.71 8.86
CA PHE A 67 17.29 -5.37 9.00
C PHE A 67 18.17 -5.31 10.23
N ARG A 68 19.30 -4.62 10.09
CA ARG A 68 20.18 -4.30 11.20
C ARG A 68 19.58 -3.12 11.95
N ILE A 69 19.21 -3.36 13.21
CA ILE A 69 18.68 -2.33 14.09
C ILE A 69 19.75 -2.06 15.16
N VAL A 70 20.14 -0.79 15.29
CA VAL A 70 21.00 -0.31 16.36
C VAL A 70 20.08 0.06 17.53
N GLN A 71 20.25 -0.61 18.66
CA GLN A 71 19.52 -0.29 19.89
C GLN A 71 20.52 0.15 20.96
N THR A 72 20.22 1.26 21.64
CA THR A 72 21.02 1.71 22.78
C THR A 72 20.51 1.02 24.04
N GLU A 73 21.35 0.18 24.65
CA GLU A 73 21.08 -0.51 25.91
C GLU A 73 22.02 0.05 26.99
N GLY A 74 21.52 0.92 27.87
CA GLY A 74 22.36 1.61 28.86
C GLY A 74 23.35 2.54 28.18
N SER A 75 24.66 2.30 28.35
CA SER A 75 25.73 3.09 27.72
C SER A 75 26.27 2.49 26.41
N ARG A 76 25.80 1.30 26.00
CA ARG A 76 26.31 0.61 24.79
C ARG A 76 25.30 0.64 23.65
N GLN A 77 25.81 0.79 22.42
CA GLN A 77 25.04 0.50 21.22
C GLN A 77 25.20 -0.98 20.87
N VAL A 78 24.07 -1.66 20.71
CA VAL A 78 24.02 -3.08 20.33
C VAL A 78 23.32 -3.18 18.98
N GLU A 79 24.02 -3.75 18.01
CA GLU A 79 23.46 -4.07 16.71
C GLU A 79 22.84 -5.46 16.73
N ARG A 80 21.58 -5.57 16.33
CA ARG A 80 20.88 -6.86 16.18
C ARG A 80 20.30 -6.96 14.78
N GLU A 81 20.36 -8.16 14.20
CA GLU A 81 19.53 -8.48 13.04
C GLU A 81 18.13 -8.81 13.53
N VAL A 82 17.14 -8.11 12.99
CA VAL A 82 15.72 -8.32 13.29
C VAL A 82 15.02 -8.73 12.02
N ASP A 83 14.29 -9.84 12.10
CA ASP A 83 13.42 -10.28 11.01
C ASP A 83 12.25 -9.32 10.86
N THR A 84 12.04 -8.86 9.63
CA THR A 84 10.91 -8.04 9.23
C THR A 84 10.15 -8.71 8.11
N TYR A 85 8.88 -8.35 8.01
CA TYR A 85 7.88 -9.00 7.17
C TYR A 85 7.28 -7.96 6.24
N ASN A 86 7.11 -8.34 4.98
CA ASN A 86 6.58 -7.45 3.95
C ASN A 86 5.07 -7.24 4.09
N LEU A 87 4.49 -6.44 3.18
CA LEU A 87 3.06 -6.11 3.16
C LEU A 87 2.16 -7.35 3.07
N ASP A 88 2.55 -8.39 2.35
CA ASP A 88 1.74 -9.60 2.18
C ASP A 88 1.49 -10.31 3.52
N VAL A 89 2.55 -10.50 4.31
CA VAL A 89 2.45 -11.09 5.65
C VAL A 89 1.66 -10.17 6.58
N ILE A 90 1.86 -8.84 6.51
CA ILE A 90 1.12 -7.86 7.32
C ILE A 90 -0.38 -7.95 7.02
N LEU A 91 -0.77 -8.04 5.74
CA LEU A 91 -2.15 -8.22 5.31
C LEU A 91 -2.71 -9.54 5.84
N SER A 92 -2.02 -10.66 5.60
CA SER A 92 -2.47 -12.00 6.04
C SER A 92 -2.66 -12.09 7.56
N VAL A 93 -1.80 -11.44 8.35
CA VAL A 93 -1.97 -11.32 9.81
C VAL A 93 -3.15 -10.41 10.15
N GLY A 94 -3.27 -9.24 9.53
CA GLY A 94 -4.37 -8.29 9.78
C GLY A 94 -5.76 -8.88 9.54
N TYR A 95 -5.89 -9.79 8.58
CA TYR A 95 -7.14 -10.51 8.34
C TYR A 95 -7.47 -11.57 9.41
N ARG A 96 -6.46 -12.13 10.08
CA ARG A 96 -6.61 -13.19 11.11
C ARG A 96 -6.76 -12.64 12.52
N VAL A 97 -6.18 -11.47 12.80
CA VAL A 97 -6.17 -10.91 14.15
C VAL A 97 -7.57 -10.50 14.60
N ARG A 98 -7.96 -10.98 15.79
CA ARG A 98 -9.18 -10.58 16.49
C ARG A 98 -8.91 -9.41 17.45
N SER A 99 -8.91 -8.19 16.93
CA SER A 99 -8.83 -6.95 17.72
C SER A 99 -9.71 -5.85 17.13
N ALA A 100 -9.92 -4.78 17.92
CA ALA A 100 -10.55 -3.56 17.42
C ALA A 100 -9.74 -2.98 16.24
N ARG A 101 -8.40 -2.89 16.39
CA ARG A 101 -7.49 -2.44 15.32
C ARG A 101 -7.54 -3.34 14.08
N GLY A 102 -7.53 -4.66 14.24
CA GLY A 102 -7.68 -5.60 13.12
C GLY A 102 -9.04 -5.44 12.40
N THR A 103 -10.09 -5.11 13.14
CA THR A 103 -11.42 -4.82 12.55
C THR A 103 -11.41 -3.52 11.76
N GLN A 104 -10.81 -2.46 12.28
CA GLN A 104 -10.63 -1.19 11.57
C GLN A 104 -9.78 -1.37 10.32
N PHE A 105 -8.67 -2.11 10.42
CA PHE A 105 -7.80 -2.43 9.29
C PHE A 105 -8.55 -3.15 8.17
N ARG A 106 -9.34 -4.18 8.50
CA ARG A 106 -10.15 -4.90 7.50
C ARG A 106 -11.21 -4.01 6.88
N ARG A 107 -11.87 -3.14 7.64
CA ARG A 107 -12.83 -2.16 7.10
C ARG A 107 -12.16 -1.23 6.11
N TRP A 108 -11.02 -0.65 6.50
CA TRP A 108 -10.21 0.21 5.64
C TRP A 108 -9.78 -0.51 4.35
N ALA A 109 -9.18 -1.69 4.45
CA ALA A 109 -8.76 -2.48 3.29
C ALA A 109 -9.93 -2.83 2.37
N THR A 110 -11.09 -3.14 2.94
CA THR A 110 -12.32 -3.42 2.18
C THR A 110 -12.83 -2.17 1.47
N THR A 111 -12.73 -0.98 2.08
CA THR A 111 -13.11 0.29 1.44
C THR A 111 -12.20 0.59 0.25
N VAL A 112 -10.89 0.44 0.40
CA VAL A 112 -9.90 0.62 -0.69
C VAL A 112 -10.20 -0.35 -1.83
N LEU A 113 -10.39 -1.64 -1.52
CA LEU A 113 -10.71 -2.65 -2.52
C LEU A 113 -12.05 -2.37 -3.21
N ARG A 114 -13.08 -1.98 -2.46
CA ARG A 114 -14.39 -1.61 -3.01
C ARG A 114 -14.28 -0.42 -3.96
N GLU A 115 -13.52 0.59 -3.58
CA GLU A 115 -13.30 1.76 -4.43
C GLU A 115 -12.64 1.38 -5.74
N TYR A 116 -11.58 0.57 -5.68
CA TYR A 116 -10.92 0.04 -6.87
C TYR A 116 -11.87 -0.77 -7.75
N LEU A 117 -12.66 -1.68 -7.16
CA LEU A 117 -13.60 -2.52 -7.91
C LEU A 117 -14.75 -1.73 -8.55
N VAL A 118 -15.19 -0.63 -7.94
CA VAL A 118 -16.31 0.19 -8.44
C VAL A 118 -15.86 1.28 -9.41
N LYS A 119 -14.76 1.97 -9.09
CA LYS A 119 -14.28 3.16 -9.83
C LYS A 119 -13.12 2.85 -10.78
N GLY A 120 -12.41 1.73 -10.58
CA GLY A 120 -11.19 1.39 -11.31
C GLY A 120 -9.91 1.98 -10.71
N PHE A 121 -9.99 2.71 -9.59
CA PHE A 121 -8.84 3.27 -8.88
C PHE A 121 -9.12 3.39 -7.37
N ALA A 122 -8.06 3.45 -6.57
CA ALA A 122 -8.12 3.84 -5.16
C ALA A 122 -7.06 4.92 -4.92
N MET A 123 -7.38 5.93 -4.12
CA MET A 123 -6.54 7.11 -3.93
C MET A 123 -6.59 7.59 -2.47
N ASP A 124 -5.45 8.08 -1.99
CA ASP A 124 -5.37 8.82 -0.73
C ASP A 124 -5.28 10.33 -1.05
N ASP A 125 -6.43 11.00 -1.19
CA ASP A 125 -6.51 12.42 -1.52
C ASP A 125 -5.83 13.32 -0.48
N ALA A 126 -5.90 12.95 0.81
CA ALA A 126 -5.34 13.75 1.88
C ALA A 126 -3.81 13.75 1.79
N ARG A 127 -3.23 12.56 1.56
CA ARG A 127 -1.79 12.40 1.33
C ARG A 127 -1.35 13.14 0.06
N LEU A 128 -2.03 12.96 -1.06
CA LEU A 128 -1.66 13.64 -2.32
C LEU A 128 -1.75 15.18 -2.26
N LYS A 129 -2.55 15.75 -1.36
CA LYS A 129 -2.62 17.21 -1.15
C LYS A 129 -1.45 17.78 -0.36
N GLN A 130 -0.78 16.99 0.48
CA GLN A 130 0.34 17.43 1.32
C GLN A 130 1.69 17.28 0.58
N ALA A 131 1.67 17.54 -0.74
CA ALA A 131 2.62 17.12 -1.77
C ALA A 131 4.08 17.60 -1.68
N GLU A 132 4.54 18.21 -0.57
CA GLU A 132 5.94 18.65 -0.46
C GLU A 132 6.93 17.48 -0.50
N GLN A 133 6.48 16.23 -0.30
CA GLN A 133 7.35 15.06 -0.13
C GLN A 133 7.07 13.87 -1.05
N TRP A 134 6.02 13.89 -1.88
CA TRP A 134 5.55 12.70 -2.61
C TRP A 134 5.37 12.91 -4.12
N ASP A 135 6.22 12.23 -4.90
CA ASP A 135 6.40 12.40 -6.36
C ASP A 135 5.46 11.53 -7.23
N TYR A 136 4.44 10.90 -6.65
CA TYR A 136 3.51 10.07 -7.44
C TYR A 136 2.51 10.91 -8.25
N PHE A 137 2.37 12.21 -7.98
CA PHE A 137 1.43 13.08 -8.69
C PHE A 137 1.76 13.16 -10.20
N ASP A 138 3.04 13.30 -10.55
CA ASP A 138 3.47 13.38 -11.94
C ASP A 138 3.28 12.03 -12.67
N GLU A 139 3.51 10.91 -11.98
CA GLU A 139 3.19 9.58 -12.50
C GLU A 139 1.69 9.43 -12.78
N TRP A 140 0.83 9.88 -11.87
CA TRP A 140 -0.62 9.90 -12.05
C TRP A 140 -1.02 10.74 -13.26
N LEU A 141 -0.45 11.94 -13.40
CA LEU A 141 -0.69 12.81 -14.55
C LEU A 141 -0.28 12.14 -15.87
N ALA A 142 0.84 11.42 -15.88
CA ALA A 142 1.30 10.66 -17.03
C ALA A 142 0.32 9.52 -17.40
N ARG A 143 -0.14 8.74 -16.41
CA ARG A 143 -1.15 7.67 -16.63
C ARG A 143 -2.46 8.23 -17.18
N ILE A 144 -2.96 9.35 -16.64
CA ILE A 144 -4.17 10.02 -17.16
C ILE A 144 -3.98 10.46 -18.61
N ARG A 145 -2.80 11.03 -18.94
CA ARG A 145 -2.48 11.44 -20.32
C ARG A 145 -2.46 10.25 -21.27
N ASP A 146 -1.92 9.11 -20.85
CA ASP A 146 -1.88 7.88 -21.67
C ASP A 146 -3.30 7.32 -21.91
N ILE A 147 -4.14 7.25 -20.86
CA ILE A 147 -5.55 6.85 -20.98
C ILE A 147 -6.28 7.76 -21.98
N ARG A 148 -6.11 9.09 -21.86
CA ARG A 148 -6.70 10.06 -22.81
C ARG A 148 -6.14 9.92 -24.23
N ALA A 149 -4.87 9.55 -24.39
CA ALA A 149 -4.29 9.31 -25.72
C ALA A 149 -4.90 8.06 -26.37
N SER A 150 -5.21 7.03 -25.59
CA SER A 150 -5.93 5.84 -26.04
C SER A 150 -7.36 6.17 -26.50
N GLU A 151 -8.07 7.03 -25.75
CA GLU A 151 -9.40 7.55 -26.13
C GLU A 151 -9.34 8.49 -27.33
N LYS A 152 -8.32 9.34 -27.43
CA LYS A 152 -8.13 10.26 -28.57
C LYS A 152 -8.03 9.49 -29.89
N ARG A 153 -7.37 8.33 -29.91
CA ARG A 153 -7.35 7.45 -31.09
C ARG A 153 -8.73 6.85 -31.40
N PHE A 154 -9.53 6.55 -30.38
CA PHE A 154 -10.92 6.14 -30.56
C PHE A 154 -11.76 7.29 -31.15
N TYR A 155 -11.67 8.51 -30.60
CA TYR A 155 -12.36 9.69 -31.14
C TYR A 155 -11.90 10.07 -32.56
N GLN A 156 -10.61 9.86 -32.89
CA GLN A 156 -10.10 10.00 -34.26
C GLN A 156 -10.73 8.97 -35.20
N LYS A 157 -10.79 7.69 -34.83
CA LYS A 157 -11.44 6.65 -35.64
C LYS A 157 -12.95 6.89 -35.81
N VAL A 158 -13.63 7.34 -34.76
CA VAL A 158 -15.05 7.73 -34.84
C VAL A 158 -15.22 8.89 -35.83
N ARG A 159 -14.36 9.92 -35.76
CA ARG A 159 -14.37 11.03 -36.70
C ARG A 159 -14.06 10.57 -38.14
N ASP A 160 -13.11 9.66 -38.34
CA ASP A 160 -12.76 9.12 -39.66
C ASP A 160 -13.92 8.29 -40.26
N LEU A 161 -14.69 7.59 -39.42
CA LEU A 161 -15.91 6.90 -39.86
C LEU A 161 -16.99 7.93 -40.28
N TYR A 162 -17.17 8.99 -39.50
CA TYR A 162 -18.10 10.06 -39.87
C TYR A 162 -17.67 10.81 -41.14
N THR A 163 -16.37 10.95 -41.44
CA THR A 163 -15.93 11.50 -42.73
C THR A 163 -16.30 10.65 -43.95
N THR A 164 -16.68 9.38 -43.76
CA THR A 164 -17.21 8.53 -44.84
C THR A 164 -18.73 8.59 -44.98
N ALA A 165 -19.43 9.31 -44.09
CA ALA A 165 -20.85 9.60 -44.23
C ALA A 165 -21.09 10.63 -45.34
N ILE A 166 -22.15 10.44 -46.12
CA ILE A 166 -22.48 11.23 -47.33
C ILE A 166 -22.72 12.72 -47.02
N ASP A 167 -23.05 13.01 -45.77
CA ASP A 167 -23.53 14.28 -45.22
C ASP A 167 -22.51 14.95 -44.27
N TYR A 168 -21.25 14.52 -44.29
CA TYR A 168 -20.19 15.11 -43.46
C TYR A 168 -19.62 16.40 -44.07
N ASP A 169 -19.87 17.54 -43.43
CA ASP A 169 -19.22 18.82 -43.73
C ASP A 169 -18.04 19.04 -42.77
N LYS A 170 -16.81 19.07 -43.30
CA LYS A 170 -15.58 19.24 -42.49
C LYS A 170 -15.41 20.67 -41.96
N THR A 171 -16.21 21.62 -42.44
CA THR A 171 -16.07 23.07 -42.22
C THR A 171 -17.14 23.68 -41.30
N SER A 172 -18.12 22.88 -40.84
CA SER A 172 -19.11 23.31 -39.85
C SER A 172 -18.68 23.11 -38.41
#